data_AF-A0A7C3DR52-F1
#
_entry.id   AF-A0A7C3DR52-F1
#
_cell.length_a   1.000
_cell.length_b   1.000
_cell.length_c   1.000
_cell.angle_alpha   90.00
_cell.angle_beta   90.00
_cell.angle_gamma   90.00
#
_symmetry.space_group_name_H-M   'P 1'
#
loop_
_entity.id
_entity.type
_entity.pdbx_description
1 polymer ?
#
loop_
_entity_poly.entity_id
_entity_poly.type
_entity_poly.pdbx_seq_one_letter_code
_entity_poly.pdbx_strand_id
1 'polypeptide(L)'
;MYTAILLFLPAQAAMPVLPEGFQALYNLDYDRAIALFEAAVKASPEDPERWNHLGQALLHRALFRGGAFDSDIFTMNESFLKRPAVPMPPAEEKRFIEAISTSLRLTEKRLRKDPRDRTALYAEGVAYAHRAQYFLLVKK
;
A
#
# COMPACT_ATOMS: atom_id res chain seq x y z
N MET A 1 -0.50 6.57 -60.86
CA MET A 1 -0.34 7.41 -59.65
C MET A 1 -1.06 6.72 -58.50
N TYR A 2 -0.34 6.10 -57.57
CA TYR A 2 -0.92 5.55 -56.33
C TYR A 2 -0.58 6.49 -55.18
N THR A 3 -1.60 7.12 -54.61
CA THR A 3 -1.48 7.96 -53.43
C THR A 3 -1.40 7.04 -52.22
N ALA A 4 -0.23 6.97 -51.58
CA ALA A 4 -0.07 6.24 -50.32
C ALA A 4 -0.79 6.99 -49.21
N ILE A 5 -1.81 6.36 -48.62
CA ILE A 5 -2.48 6.85 -47.41
C ILE A 5 -1.59 6.46 -46.22
N LEU A 6 -0.93 7.46 -45.63
CA LEU A 6 -0.23 7.32 -44.35
C LEU A 6 -1.27 7.13 -43.24
N LEU A 7 -1.42 5.90 -42.76
CA LEU A 7 -2.17 5.60 -41.54
C LEU A 7 -1.40 6.17 -40.34
N PHE A 8 -1.95 7.21 -39.72
CA PHE A 8 -1.49 7.70 -38.43
C PHE A 8 -1.92 6.69 -37.36
N LEU A 9 -1.01 5.81 -36.95
CA LEU A 9 -1.20 4.98 -35.76
C LEU A 9 -1.20 5.92 -34.54
N PRO A 10 -2.25 5.91 -33.68
CA PRO A 10 -2.21 6.68 -32.46
C PRO A 10 -1.02 6.19 -31.63
N ALA A 11 -0.21 7.13 -31.13
CA ALA A 11 0.84 6.80 -30.19
C ALA A 11 0.21 5.98 -29.06
N GLN A 12 0.66 4.74 -28.90
CA GLN A 12 0.29 3.91 -27.76
C GLN A 12 0.59 4.75 -26.52
N ALA A 13 -0.44 5.18 -25.79
CA ALA A 13 -0.25 5.91 -24.55
C ALA A 13 0.60 5.02 -23.64
N ALA A 14 1.87 5.42 -23.43
CA ALA A 14 2.76 4.70 -22.54
C ALA A 14 2.12 4.72 -21.15
N MET A 15 1.98 3.54 -20.55
CA MET A 15 1.55 3.42 -19.16
C MET A 15 2.43 4.34 -18.31
N PRO A 16 1.86 5.20 -17.45
CA PRO A 16 2.66 6.07 -16.60
C PRO A 16 3.61 5.22 -15.77
N VAL A 17 4.89 5.60 -15.75
CA VAL A 17 5.90 4.89 -14.98
C VAL A 17 5.53 5.00 -13.49
N LEU A 18 5.37 3.84 -12.84
CA LEU A 18 5.07 3.77 -11.41
C LEU A 18 6.17 4.49 -10.61
N PRO A 19 5.85 5.20 -9.52
CA PRO A 19 6.88 5.74 -8.63
C PRO A 19 7.79 4.63 -8.10
N GLU A 20 9.09 4.93 -7.92
CA GLU A 20 10.10 3.92 -7.57
C GLU A 20 9.75 3.08 -6.33
N GLY A 21 9.13 3.70 -5.31
CA GLY A 21 8.70 2.98 -4.11
C GLY A 21 7.70 1.88 -4.41
N PHE A 22 6.77 2.13 -5.34
CA PHE A 22 5.81 1.14 -5.79
C PHE A 22 6.43 0.10 -6.73
N GLN A 23 7.39 0.50 -7.57
CA GLN A 23 8.15 -0.48 -8.36
C GLN A 23 8.88 -1.47 -7.43
N ALA A 24 9.56 -0.97 -6.39
CA ALA A 24 10.21 -1.81 -5.39
C ALA A 24 9.19 -2.71 -4.67
N LEU A 25 8.07 -2.14 -4.22
CA LEU A 25 7.00 -2.88 -3.54
C LEU A 25 6.45 -4.04 -4.38
N TYR A 26 6.13 -3.79 -5.65
CA TYR A 26 5.56 -4.80 -6.55
C TYR A 26 6.60 -5.81 -7.04
N ASN A 27 7.88 -5.46 -7.02
CA ASN A 27 9.00 -6.39 -7.24
C ASN A 27 9.43 -7.13 -5.96
N LEU A 28 8.66 -7.01 -4.87
CA LEU A 28 8.91 -7.65 -3.58
C LEU A 28 10.21 -7.20 -2.88
N ASP A 29 10.84 -6.11 -3.36
CA ASP A 29 11.98 -5.46 -2.73
C ASP A 29 11.48 -4.53 -1.61
N TYR A 30 11.00 -5.15 -0.53
CA TYR A 30 10.37 -4.45 0.57
C TYR A 30 11.32 -3.54 1.33
N ASP A 31 12.61 -3.90 1.43
CA ASP A 31 13.59 -3.07 2.13
C ASP A 31 13.82 -1.76 1.38
N ARG A 32 13.95 -1.81 0.05
CA ARG A 32 14.03 -0.61 -0.79
C ARG A 32 12.71 0.17 -0.77
N ALA A 33 11.56 -0.51 -0.83
CA ALA A 33 10.26 0.16 -0.77
C ALA A 33 10.08 0.93 0.55
N ILE A 34 10.43 0.32 1.68
CA ILE A 34 10.38 0.96 3.00
C ILE A 34 11.28 2.20 3.02
N ALA A 35 12.53 2.10 2.56
CA ALA A 35 13.45 3.23 2.54
C ALA A 35 12.92 4.40 1.69
N LEU A 36 12.34 4.10 0.52
CA LEU A 36 11.74 5.10 -0.37
C LEU A 36 10.50 5.76 0.27
N PHE A 37 9.65 5.00 0.93
CA PHE A 37 8.47 5.55 1.59
C PHE A 37 8.79 6.30 2.89
N GLU A 38 9.84 5.91 3.63
CA GLU A 38 10.37 6.71 4.74
C GLU A 38 10.87 8.08 4.25
N ALA A 39 11.61 8.10 3.14
CA ALA A 39 12.04 9.36 2.53
C ALA A 39 10.84 10.21 2.09
N ALA A 40 9.79 9.57 1.55
CA ALA A 40 8.57 10.25 1.15
C ALA A 40 7.79 10.83 2.34
N VAL A 41 7.73 10.11 3.47
CA VAL A 41 7.17 10.63 4.74
C VAL A 41 7.97 11.82 5.24
N LYS A 42 9.31 11.75 5.20
CA LYS A 42 10.18 12.86 5.61
C LYS A 42 9.98 14.11 4.74
N ALA A 43 9.77 13.92 3.44
CA ALA A 43 9.55 15.02 2.50
C ALA A 43 8.17 15.68 2.69
N SER A 44 7.14 14.88 2.98
CA SER A 44 5.75 15.36 3.09
C SER A 44 5.03 14.75 4.30
N PRO A 45 5.41 15.12 5.54
CA PRO A 45 4.88 14.49 6.75
C PRO A 45 3.39 14.78 7.01
N GLU A 46 2.82 15.82 6.39
CA GLU A 46 1.38 16.15 6.50
C GLU A 46 0.52 15.50 5.38
N ASP A 47 1.12 14.65 4.54
CA ASP A 47 0.44 13.92 3.48
C ASP A 47 0.08 12.49 3.96
N PRO A 48 -1.21 12.18 4.19
CA PRO A 48 -1.63 10.88 4.73
C PRO A 48 -1.26 9.71 3.81
N GLU A 49 -1.17 9.92 2.50
CA GLU A 49 -0.79 8.85 1.57
C GLU A 49 0.64 8.35 1.80
N ARG A 50 1.58 9.23 2.19
CA ARG A 50 2.97 8.83 2.46
C ARG A 50 3.05 7.86 3.62
N TRP A 51 2.26 8.13 4.65
CA TRP A 51 2.13 7.25 5.81
C TRP A 51 1.45 5.92 5.45
N ASN A 52 0.41 5.94 4.60
CA ASN A 52 -0.20 4.71 4.08
C ASN A 52 0.80 3.86 3.31
N HIS A 53 1.61 4.44 2.43
CA HIS A 53 2.58 3.68 1.64
C HIS A 53 3.66 3.03 2.52
N LEU A 54 4.13 3.75 3.55
CA LEU A 54 5.04 3.18 4.53
C LEU A 54 4.39 2.02 5.30
N GLY A 55 3.17 2.22 5.80
CA GLY A 55 2.40 1.16 6.46
C GLY A 55 2.17 -0.06 5.56
N GLN A 56 1.85 0.16 4.28
CA GLN A 56 1.69 -0.88 3.29
C GLN A 56 2.97 -1.71 3.12
N ALA A 57 4.12 -1.08 2.94
CA ALA A 57 5.37 -1.79 2.72
C ALA A 57 5.78 -2.62 3.95
N LEU A 58 5.62 -2.08 5.17
CA LEU A 58 5.87 -2.80 6.42
C LEU A 58 4.95 -4.03 6.56
N LEU A 59 3.64 -3.84 6.33
CA LEU A 59 2.67 -4.92 6.43
C LEU A 59 2.94 -5.98 5.36
N HIS A 60 3.12 -5.58 4.10
CA HIS A 60 3.35 -6.52 2.99
C HIS A 60 4.65 -7.29 3.18
N ARG A 61 5.70 -6.70 3.74
CA ARG A 61 6.92 -7.43 4.12
C ARG A 61 6.65 -8.53 5.13
N ALA A 62 5.87 -8.23 6.18
CA ALA A 62 5.47 -9.21 7.17
C ALA A 62 4.63 -10.33 6.55
N LEU A 63 3.62 -9.97 5.74
CA LEU A 63 2.76 -10.92 5.03
C LEU A 63 3.56 -11.83 4.08
N PHE A 64 4.51 -11.28 3.33
CA PHE A 64 5.38 -12.03 2.44
C PHE A 64 6.24 -13.04 3.21
N ARG A 65 6.93 -12.60 4.27
CA ARG A 65 7.73 -13.51 5.12
C ARG A 65 6.88 -14.55 5.84
N GLY A 66 5.62 -14.24 6.11
CA GLY A 66 4.66 -15.16 6.73
C GLY A 66 3.97 -16.13 5.75
N GLY A 67 4.31 -16.10 4.46
CA GLY A 67 3.65 -16.93 3.44
C GLY A 67 2.19 -16.58 3.22
N ALA A 68 1.76 -15.37 3.61
CA ALA A 68 0.36 -14.93 3.51
C ALA A 68 -0.07 -14.55 2.08
N PHE A 69 0.84 -14.68 1.10
CA PHE A 69 0.57 -14.52 -0.33
C PHE A 69 0.65 -15.84 -1.12
N ASP A 70 0.85 -16.99 -0.45
CA ASP A 70 0.94 -18.28 -1.13
C ASP A 70 -0.39 -18.67 -1.80
N SER A 71 -0.32 -19.27 -2.99
CA SER A 71 -1.49 -19.69 -3.78
C SER A 71 -2.42 -20.64 -3.03
N ASP A 72 -1.87 -21.41 -2.10
CA ASP A 72 -2.63 -22.37 -1.27
C ASP A 72 -3.67 -21.67 -0.39
N ILE A 73 -3.51 -20.37 -0.12
CA ILE A 73 -4.49 -19.55 0.61
C ILE A 73 -5.81 -19.40 -0.17
N PHE A 74 -5.76 -19.46 -1.50
CA PHE A 74 -6.92 -19.31 -2.38
C PHE A 74 -7.54 -20.66 -2.76
N THR A 75 -6.94 -21.78 -2.35
CA THR A 75 -7.57 -23.09 -2.48
C THR A 75 -8.67 -23.22 -1.43
N MET A 76 -9.92 -23.49 -1.85
CA MET A 76 -11.11 -23.59 -1.00
C MET A 76 -11.00 -24.78 -0.03
N ASN A 77 -10.23 -24.62 1.03
CA ASN A 77 -10.30 -25.43 2.22
C ASN A 77 -10.43 -24.49 3.43
N GLU A 78 -11.03 -24.97 4.53
CA GLU A 78 -11.33 -24.19 5.75
C GLU A 78 -10.08 -23.69 6.52
N SER A 79 -8.93 -23.58 5.86
CA SER A 79 -7.61 -23.46 6.45
C SER A 79 -7.24 -22.02 6.81
N PHE A 80 -7.67 -21.01 6.03
CA PHE A 80 -7.13 -19.65 6.14
C PHE A 80 -7.32 -19.00 7.53
N LEU A 81 -8.52 -19.09 8.11
CA LEU A 81 -8.79 -18.53 9.43
C LEU A 81 -8.06 -19.31 10.56
N LYS A 82 -7.79 -20.60 10.35
CA LYS A 82 -7.13 -21.49 11.32
C LYS A 82 -5.60 -21.40 11.30
N ARG A 83 -5.00 -20.74 10.31
CA ARG A 83 -3.53 -20.53 10.25
C ARG A 83 -3.03 -19.72 11.45
N PRO A 84 -1.78 -19.91 11.91
CA PRO A 84 -1.19 -19.03 12.89
C PRO A 84 -1.16 -17.58 12.39
N ALA A 85 -1.13 -16.63 13.33
CA ALA A 85 -0.89 -15.23 13.01
C ALA A 85 0.46 -15.06 12.31
N VAL A 86 0.51 -14.14 11.34
CA VAL A 86 1.73 -13.71 10.68
C VAL A 86 2.62 -13.01 11.70
N PRO A 87 3.87 -13.46 11.91
CA PRO A 87 4.77 -12.80 12.82
C PRO A 87 5.21 -11.45 12.27
N MET A 88 5.01 -10.40 13.06
CA MET A 88 5.56 -9.07 12.81
C MET A 88 6.45 -8.70 14.00
N PRO A 89 7.76 -8.46 13.80
CA PRO A 89 8.64 -8.08 14.90
C PRO A 89 8.11 -6.85 15.64
N PRO A 90 8.19 -6.75 16.98
CA PRO A 90 7.58 -5.65 17.74
C PRO A 90 8.01 -4.25 17.29
N ALA A 91 9.26 -4.09 16.87
CA ALA A 91 9.77 -2.83 16.33
C ALA A 91 9.10 -2.45 14.99
N GLU A 92 8.82 -3.43 14.13
CA GLU A 92 8.14 -3.25 12.85
C GLU A 92 6.64 -3.01 13.06
N GLU A 93 6.01 -3.77 13.96
CA GLU A 93 4.61 -3.60 14.36
C GLU A 93 4.36 -2.19 14.91
N LYS A 94 5.24 -1.70 15.79
CA LYS A 94 5.18 -0.33 16.30
C LYS A 94 5.20 0.70 15.17
N ARG A 95 6.12 0.55 14.20
CA ARG A 95 6.24 1.46 13.06
C ARG A 95 5.00 1.42 12.15
N PHE A 96 4.43 0.24 11.93
CA PHE A 96 3.19 0.08 11.20
C PHE A 96 2.02 0.79 11.89
N ILE A 97 1.84 0.56 13.20
CA ILE A 97 0.80 1.21 14.00
C ILE A 97 0.96 2.73 13.97
N GLU A 98 2.19 3.24 14.10
CA GLU A 98 2.50 4.67 14.03
C GLU A 98 2.13 5.26 12.67
N ALA A 99 2.48 4.58 11.57
CA ALA A 99 2.17 5.03 10.23
C ALA A 99 0.65 5.09 9.97
N ILE A 100 -0.08 4.03 10.29
CA ILE A 100 -1.53 3.97 10.05
C ILE A 100 -2.29 4.95 10.96
N SER A 101 -1.91 5.07 12.24
CA SER A 101 -2.54 6.03 13.15
C SER A 101 -2.27 7.49 12.75
N THR A 102 -1.08 7.77 12.22
CA THR A 102 -0.74 9.10 11.71
C THR A 102 -1.54 9.43 10.46
N SER A 103 -1.67 8.49 9.52
CA SER A 103 -2.54 8.64 8.33
C SER A 103 -3.97 8.98 8.74
N LEU A 104 -4.58 8.17 9.61
CA LEU A 104 -5.96 8.39 10.09
C LEU A 104 -6.14 9.75 10.78
N ARG A 105 -5.18 10.18 11.60
CA ARG A 105 -5.22 11.50 12.25
C ARG A 105 -5.17 12.64 11.24
N LEU A 106 -4.35 12.51 10.20
CA LEU A 106 -4.22 13.51 9.14
C LEU A 106 -5.47 13.57 8.26
N THR A 107 -6.06 12.43 7.91
CA THR A 107 -7.32 12.40 7.16
C THR A 107 -8.47 12.97 7.97
N GLU A 108 -8.60 12.61 9.25
CA GLU A 108 -9.61 13.19 10.15
C GLU A 108 -9.48 14.72 10.26
N LYS A 109 -8.25 15.24 10.36
CA LYS A 109 -7.97 16.69 10.34
C LYS A 109 -8.44 17.36 9.03
N ARG A 110 -8.28 16.69 7.87
CA ARG A 110 -8.73 17.21 6.57
C ARG A 110 -10.26 17.14 6.46
N LEU A 111 -10.87 16.01 6.83
CA LEU A 111 -12.31 15.77 6.72
C LEU A 111 -13.15 16.64 7.67
N ARG A 112 -12.60 17.04 8.82
CA ARG A 112 -13.24 18.06 9.68
C ARG A 112 -13.38 19.42 9.01
N LYS A 113 -12.47 19.77 8.09
CA LYS A 113 -12.49 21.05 7.36
C LYS A 113 -13.33 20.95 6.09
N ASP A 114 -13.17 19.85 5.36
CA ASP A 114 -13.95 19.54 4.18
C ASP A 114 -14.37 18.06 4.22
N PRO A 115 -15.63 17.77 4.60
CA PRO A 115 -16.16 16.41 4.63
C PRO A 115 -16.19 15.72 3.26
N ARG A 116 -15.96 16.46 2.17
CA ARG A 116 -15.94 15.95 0.79
C ARG A 116 -14.53 15.92 0.18
N ASP A 117 -13.48 16.13 0.98
CA ASP A 117 -12.09 15.97 0.51
C ASP A 117 -11.87 14.53 0.02
N ARG A 118 -11.94 14.35 -1.30
CA ARG A 118 -11.85 13.05 -1.96
C ARG A 118 -10.52 12.36 -1.70
N THR A 119 -9.45 13.13 -1.57
CA THR A 119 -8.10 12.60 -1.32
C THR A 119 -8.02 12.09 0.11
N ALA A 120 -8.57 12.84 1.08
CA ALA A 120 -8.63 12.39 2.46
C ALA A 120 -9.54 11.17 2.65
N LEU A 121 -10.71 11.14 2.01
CA LEU A 121 -11.61 9.97 2.03
C LEU A 121 -10.93 8.72 1.46
N TYR A 122 -10.22 8.86 0.33
CA TYR A 122 -9.47 7.76 -0.26
C TYR A 122 -8.36 7.26 0.67
N ALA A 123 -7.52 8.17 1.18
CA ALA A 123 -6.43 7.82 2.08
C ALA A 123 -6.95 7.20 3.40
N GLU A 124 -8.10 7.65 3.91
CA GLU A 124 -8.73 7.10 5.10
C GLU A 124 -9.20 5.66 4.85
N GLY A 125 -9.85 5.41 3.71
CA GLY A 125 -10.26 4.06 3.31
C GLY A 125 -9.07 3.10 3.19
N VAL A 126 -7.97 3.54 2.59
CA VAL A 126 -6.72 2.76 2.50
C VAL A 126 -6.13 2.46 3.88
N ALA A 127 -6.11 3.46 4.78
CA ALA A 127 -5.63 3.27 6.14
C ALA A 127 -6.47 2.24 6.92
N TYR A 128 -7.80 2.28 6.79
CA TYR A 128 -8.68 1.28 7.36
C TYR A 128 -8.48 -0.11 6.76
N ALA A 129 -8.23 -0.21 5.45
CA ALA A 129 -7.95 -1.49 4.80
C ALA A 129 -6.67 -2.13 5.37
N HIS A 130 -5.58 -1.38 5.49
CA HIS A 130 -4.35 -1.88 6.11
C HIS A 130 -4.54 -2.27 7.58
N ARG A 131 -5.30 -1.48 8.34
CA ARG A 131 -5.63 -1.80 9.74
C ARG A 131 -6.43 -3.09 9.84
N ALA A 132 -7.40 -3.31 8.96
CA ALA A 132 -8.19 -4.52 8.91
C ALA A 132 -7.32 -5.75 8.56
N GLN A 133 -6.45 -5.63 7.55
CA GLN A 133 -5.50 -6.70 7.20
C GLN A 133 -4.58 -7.04 8.38
N TYR A 134 -4.10 -6.03 9.10
CA TYR A 134 -3.30 -6.24 10.30
C TYR A 134 -4.05 -7.01 11.39
N PHE A 135 -5.29 -6.66 11.72
CA PHE A 135 -6.07 -7.42 12.71
C PHE A 135 -6.45 -8.82 12.23
N LEU A 136 -6.67 -9.00 10.93
CA LEU A 136 -7.02 -10.31 10.38
C LEU A 136 -5.82 -11.27 10.37
N LEU A 137 -4.63 -10.76 10.04
CA LEU A 137 -3.48 -11.58 9.67
C LEU A 137 -2.37 -11.58 10.70
N VAL A 138 -2.15 -10.46 11.41
CA VAL A 138 -1.04 -10.27 12.34
C VAL A 138 -1.55 -10.30 13.79
N LYS A 139 -2.54 -9.47 14.11
CA LYS A 139 -3.09 -9.33 15.46
C LYS A 139 -4.42 -10.07 15.59
N LYS A 140 -4.37 -11.40 15.49
CA LYS A 140 -5.51 -12.28 15.77
C LYS A 140 -5.91 -12.25 17.24
#